data_AF-A0A328C069-F1
#
_entry.id   AF-A0A328C069-F1
#
_cell.length_a   1.000
_cell.length_b   1.000
_cell.length_c   1.000
_cell.angle_alpha   90.00
_cell.angle_beta   90.00
_cell.angle_gamma   90.00
#
_symmetry.space_group_name_H-M   'P 1'
#
loop_
_entity.id
_entity.type
_entity.pdbx_description
1 polymer ?
#
loop_
_entity_poly.entity_id
_entity_poly.type
_entity_poly.pdbx_seq_one_letter_code
_entity_poly.pdbx_strand_id
1 'polypeptide(L)'
;MVWKVHAATTLTQGVHELVLVLVLVHELVLVLVLVHELVLVHELVLVLVHELVLVLVLVLVLVLVLVLVLVLGHELELVLVLVLVLELVLVLVHELELVLELGGEAEILGEEEIRRGSARQQSGASRCGRGPHPNSLILAEAGMHHFNHERLDCYQVAREVVEWLNNEKFPVGRSNLKEQTLRASESLLLNIAEGASRVGQSRAHHFRIALGSAAEFCACLDLLPFQNKVEQQNKLRRIGAMLSKL
;
A
#
# COMPACT_ATOMS: atom_id res chain seq x y z
N MET A 1 25.54 2.90 106.96
CA MET A 1 26.34 2.64 105.74
C MET A 1 25.65 1.69 104.75
N VAL A 2 25.02 0.60 105.21
CA VAL A 2 24.39 -0.44 104.36
C VAL A 2 23.31 0.09 103.38
N TRP A 3 22.43 1.00 103.81
CA TRP A 3 21.34 1.53 102.96
C TRP A 3 21.83 2.38 101.76
N LYS A 4 22.95 3.09 101.89
CA LYS A 4 23.51 3.90 100.80
C LYS A 4 24.14 3.02 99.71
N VAL A 5 24.77 1.90 100.11
CA VAL A 5 25.37 0.94 99.17
C VAL A 5 24.30 0.23 98.36
N HIS A 6 23.21 -0.20 99.02
CA HIS A 6 22.11 -0.92 98.37
C HIS A 6 21.35 -0.05 97.35
N ALA A 7 21.13 1.24 97.67
CA ALA A 7 20.51 2.20 96.77
C ALA A 7 21.39 2.53 95.56
N ALA A 8 22.72 2.61 95.73
CA ALA A 8 23.65 2.84 94.63
C ALA A 8 23.66 1.68 93.63
N THR A 9 23.62 0.43 94.12
CA THR A 9 23.56 -0.78 93.27
C THR A 9 22.24 -0.93 92.51
N THR A 10 21.11 -0.52 93.08
CA THR A 10 19.82 -0.55 92.36
C THR A 10 19.77 0.51 91.25
N LEU A 11 20.36 1.68 91.50
CA LEU A 11 20.42 2.78 90.52
C LEU A 11 21.33 2.44 89.35
N THR A 12 22.51 1.85 89.59
CA THR A 12 23.39 1.38 88.52
C THR A 12 22.75 0.25 87.71
N GLN A 13 22.09 -0.70 88.37
CA GLN A 13 21.38 -1.78 87.69
C GLN A 13 20.23 -1.25 86.81
N GLY A 14 19.46 -0.28 87.30
CA GLY A 14 18.43 0.39 86.50
C GLY A 14 18.98 1.12 85.27
N VAL A 15 20.15 1.75 85.38
CA VAL A 15 20.83 2.40 84.25
C VAL A 15 21.32 1.37 83.22
N HIS A 16 21.87 0.24 83.66
CA HIS A 16 22.31 -0.84 82.76
C HIS A 16 21.14 -1.45 81.97
N GLU A 17 20.00 -1.70 82.61
CA GLU A 17 18.78 -2.17 81.95
C GLU A 17 18.27 -1.16 80.90
N LEU A 18 18.28 0.13 81.23
CA LEU A 18 17.84 1.19 80.32
C LEU A 18 18.75 1.32 79.09
N VAL A 19 20.07 1.18 79.28
CA VAL A 19 21.05 1.14 78.19
C VAL A 19 20.84 -0.10 77.31
N LEU A 20 20.62 -1.27 77.90
CA LEU A 20 20.33 -2.51 77.17
C LEU A 20 19.07 -2.37 76.31
N VAL A 21 17.99 -1.82 76.88
CA VAL A 21 16.75 -1.57 76.15
C VAL A 21 16.98 -0.59 75.00
N LEU A 22 17.71 0.50 75.22
CA LEU A 22 18.00 1.48 74.17
C LEU A 22 18.80 0.87 73.02
N VAL A 23 19.82 0.05 73.34
CA VAL A 23 20.61 -0.67 72.33
C VAL A 23 19.74 -1.66 71.56
N LEU A 24 18.92 -2.46 72.24
CA LEU A 24 18.01 -3.41 71.58
C LEU A 24 16.99 -2.71 70.67
N VAL A 25 16.44 -1.58 71.11
CA VAL A 25 15.51 -0.77 70.28
C VAL A 25 16.23 -0.21 69.07
N HIS A 26 17.45 0.31 69.23
CA HIS A 26 18.24 0.83 68.12
C HIS A 26 18.55 -0.26 67.09
N GLU A 27 19.04 -1.42 67.53
CA GLU A 27 19.32 -2.57 66.66
C GLU A 27 18.04 -3.06 65.96
N LEU A 28 16.90 -3.12 66.67
CA LEU A 28 15.62 -3.51 66.08
C LEU A 28 15.18 -2.53 64.98
N VAL A 29 15.35 -1.22 65.20
CA VAL A 29 15.04 -0.20 64.20
C VAL A 29 15.95 -0.34 62.98
N LEU A 30 17.25 -0.55 63.18
CA LEU A 30 18.20 -0.78 62.08
C LEU A 30 17.81 -2.00 61.25
N VAL A 31 17.48 -3.12 61.91
CA VAL A 31 17.02 -4.35 61.22
C VAL A 31 15.73 -4.08 60.44
N LEU A 32 14.76 -3.38 61.03
CA LEU A 32 13.50 -3.07 60.35
C LEU A 32 13.70 -2.21 59.10
N VAL A 33 14.56 -1.18 59.19
CA VAL A 33 14.91 -0.33 58.04
C VAL A 33 15.59 -1.16 56.96
N LEU A 34 16.56 -2.00 57.32
CA LEU A 34 17.28 -2.83 56.36
C LEU A 34 16.35 -3.85 55.67
N VAL A 35 15.43 -4.47 56.41
CA VAL A 35 14.42 -5.37 55.85
C VAL A 35 13.49 -4.61 54.90
N HIS A 36 13.05 -3.41 55.26
CA HIS A 36 12.19 -2.60 54.40
C HIS A 36 12.87 -2.22 53.08
N GLU A 37 14.12 -1.75 53.14
CA GLU A 37 14.93 -1.44 51.95
C GLU A 37 15.13 -2.69 51.07
N LEU A 38 15.39 -3.85 51.68
CA LEU A 38 15.57 -5.10 50.94
C LEU A 38 14.28 -5.52 50.22
N VAL A 39 13.12 -5.39 50.87
CA VAL A 39 11.81 -5.67 50.25
C VAL A 39 11.56 -4.71 49.09
N LEU A 40 11.85 -3.42 49.26
CA LEU A 40 11.64 -2.42 48.21
C LEU A 40 12.53 -2.67 46.98
N VAL A 41 13.79 -3.06 47.20
CA VAL A 41 14.70 -3.48 46.12
C VAL A 41 14.20 -4.74 45.43
N HIS A 42 13.71 -5.73 46.19
CA HIS A 42 13.17 -6.97 45.62
C HIS A 42 11.96 -6.70 44.71
N GLU A 43 10.99 -5.92 45.18
CA GLU A 43 9.82 -5.52 44.40
C GLU A 43 10.21 -4.75 43.14
N LEU A 44 11.16 -3.80 43.25
CA LEU A 44 11.65 -3.05 42.09
C LEU A 44 12.30 -3.96 41.04
N VAL A 45 13.10 -4.94 41.48
CA VAL A 45 13.73 -5.92 40.59
C VAL A 45 12.68 -6.79 39.91
N LEU A 46 11.65 -7.24 40.64
CA LEU A 46 10.56 -8.03 40.06
C LEU A 46 9.81 -7.26 38.98
N VAL A 47 9.47 -5.98 39.23
CA VAL A 47 8.81 -5.12 38.24
C VAL A 47 9.70 -4.94 37.01
N LEU A 48 10.99 -4.64 37.21
CA LEU A 48 11.93 -4.45 36.10
C LEU A 48 12.09 -5.71 35.25
N VAL A 49 12.20 -6.88 35.88
CA VAL A 49 12.30 -8.18 35.19
C VAL A 49 11.01 -8.47 34.43
N HIS A 50 9.84 -8.21 35.03
CA HIS A 50 8.56 -8.42 34.38
C HIS A 50 8.42 -7.54 33.13
N GLU A 51 8.70 -6.24 33.24
CA GLU A 51 8.70 -5.30 32.12
C GLU A 51 9.67 -5.73 31.01
N LEU A 52 10.89 -6.13 31.38
CA LEU A 52 11.87 -6.61 30.41
C LEU A 52 11.38 -7.85 29.65
N VAL A 53 10.77 -8.80 30.36
CA VAL A 53 10.19 -10.01 29.75
C VAL A 53 9.03 -9.64 28.83
N LEU A 54 8.14 -8.74 29.23
CA LEU A 54 7.04 -8.28 28.39
C LEU A 54 7.55 -7.62 27.09
N VAL A 55 8.55 -6.75 27.19
CA VAL A 55 9.17 -6.10 26.02
C VAL A 55 9.80 -7.15 25.12
N LEU A 56 10.55 -8.11 25.67
CA LEU A 56 11.19 -9.17 24.89
C LEU A 56 10.15 -10.02 24.14
N VAL A 57 9.08 -10.43 24.82
CA VAL A 57 8.00 -11.22 24.23
C VAL A 57 7.30 -10.41 23.13
N LEU A 58 7.00 -9.13 23.36
CA LEU A 58 6.39 -8.27 22.37
C LEU A 58 7.25 -8.14 21.11
N VAL A 59 8.55 -7.88 21.29
CA VAL A 59 9.51 -7.79 20.17
C VAL A 59 9.58 -9.10 19.40
N LEU A 60 9.66 -10.23 20.10
CA LEU A 60 9.69 -11.55 19.46
C LEU A 60 8.42 -11.81 18.62
N VAL A 61 7.24 -11.52 19.17
CA VAL A 61 5.97 -11.67 18.46
C VAL A 61 5.91 -10.75 17.24
N LEU A 62 6.32 -9.49 17.39
CA LEU A 62 6.34 -8.53 16.27
C LEU A 62 7.25 -9.01 15.14
N VAL A 63 8.45 -9.48 15.48
CA VAL A 63 9.41 -10.03 14.50
C VAL A 63 8.85 -11.26 13.82
N LEU A 64 8.25 -12.19 14.59
CA LEU A 64 7.65 -13.39 14.02
C LEU A 64 6.50 -13.07 13.05
N VAL A 65 5.61 -12.15 13.44
CA VAL A 65 4.50 -11.70 12.58
C VAL A 65 5.03 -11.03 11.32
N LEU A 66 6.04 -10.16 11.44
CA LEU A 66 6.66 -9.52 10.28
C LEU A 66 7.25 -10.54 9.31
N VAL A 67 8.02 -11.51 9.82
CA VAL A 67 8.59 -12.59 9.00
C VAL A 67 7.49 -13.40 8.33
N LEU A 68 6.44 -13.76 9.05
CA LEU A 68 5.30 -14.51 8.50
C LEU A 68 4.61 -13.75 7.37
N VAL A 69 4.36 -12.44 7.57
CA VAL A 69 3.74 -11.58 6.54
C VAL A 69 4.63 -11.47 5.30
N LEU A 70 5.93 -11.31 5.47
CA LEU A 70 6.87 -11.24 4.36
C LEU A 70 6.94 -12.55 3.57
N VAL A 71 7.03 -13.69 4.26
CA VAL A 71 7.06 -15.01 3.61
C VAL A 71 5.74 -15.27 2.88
N LEU A 72 4.60 -15.13 3.56
CA LEU A 72 3.28 -15.35 2.94
C LEU A 72 3.03 -14.37 1.78
N GLY A 73 3.43 -13.11 1.92
CA GLY A 73 3.30 -12.11 0.87
C GLY A 73 4.08 -12.51 -0.39
N HIS A 74 5.33 -12.93 -0.22
CA HIS A 74 6.17 -13.35 -1.34
C HIS A 74 5.67 -14.65 -2.00
N GLU A 75 5.23 -15.64 -1.21
CA GLU A 75 4.65 -16.87 -1.74
C GLU A 75 3.36 -16.60 -2.53
N LEU A 76 2.49 -15.73 -2.04
CA LEU A 76 1.26 -15.34 -2.75
C LEU A 76 1.56 -14.59 -4.04
N GLU A 77 2.55 -13.71 -4.04
CA GLU A 77 2.98 -12.98 -5.23
C GLU A 77 3.55 -13.93 -6.28
N LEU A 78 4.40 -14.88 -5.89
CA LEU A 78 4.92 -15.92 -6.78
C LEU A 78 3.81 -16.79 -7.38
N VAL A 79 2.84 -17.23 -6.57
CA VAL A 79 1.70 -18.01 -7.04
C VAL A 79 0.85 -17.19 -8.01
N LEU A 80 0.58 -15.93 -7.71
CA LEU A 80 -0.20 -15.05 -8.59
C LEU A 80 0.51 -14.85 -9.93
N VAL A 81 1.81 -14.55 -9.92
CA VAL A 81 2.62 -14.40 -11.14
C VAL A 81 2.60 -15.71 -11.93
N LEU A 82 2.78 -16.87 -11.28
CA LEU A 82 2.74 -18.16 -11.95
C LEU A 82 1.38 -18.42 -12.60
N VAL A 83 0.27 -18.16 -11.90
CA VAL A 83 -1.09 -18.32 -12.42
C VAL A 83 -1.31 -17.41 -13.63
N LEU A 84 -0.95 -16.13 -13.54
CA LEU A 84 -1.09 -15.17 -14.64
C LEU A 84 -0.24 -15.57 -15.86
N VAL A 85 0.99 -16.05 -15.63
CA VAL A 85 1.86 -16.54 -16.71
C VAL A 85 1.26 -17.79 -17.34
N LEU A 86 0.73 -18.72 -16.56
CA LEU A 86 0.09 -19.93 -17.07
C LEU A 86 -1.18 -19.60 -17.87
N GLU A 87 -2.04 -18.70 -17.38
CA GLU A 87 -3.20 -18.24 -18.12
C GLU A 87 -2.80 -17.58 -19.45
N LEU A 88 -1.78 -16.71 -19.43
CA LEU A 88 -1.26 -16.08 -20.64
C LEU A 88 -0.74 -17.13 -21.63
N VAL A 89 0.02 -18.11 -21.16
CA VAL A 89 0.54 -19.20 -22.01
C VAL A 89 -0.61 -20.01 -22.60
N LEU A 90 -1.63 -20.36 -21.81
CA LEU A 90 -2.80 -21.09 -22.30
C LEU A 90 -3.56 -20.30 -23.37
N VAL A 91 -3.76 -19.00 -23.17
CA VAL A 91 -4.38 -18.12 -24.17
C VAL A 91 -3.54 -18.10 -25.45
N LEU A 92 -2.23 -17.92 -25.34
CA LEU A 92 -1.34 -17.90 -26.52
C LEU A 92 -1.30 -19.25 -27.26
N VAL A 93 -1.30 -20.37 -26.54
CA VAL A 93 -1.35 -21.70 -27.15
C VAL A 93 -2.67 -21.91 -27.86
N HIS A 94 -3.79 -21.52 -27.25
CA HIS A 94 -5.11 -21.65 -27.87
C HIS A 94 -5.26 -20.77 -29.12
N GLU A 95 -4.80 -19.51 -29.05
CA GLU A 95 -4.76 -18.61 -30.20
C GLU A 95 -3.87 -19.17 -31.32
N LEU A 96 -2.71 -19.75 -30.99
CA LEU A 96 -1.81 -20.36 -31.98
C LEU A 96 -2.45 -21.59 -32.63
N GLU A 97 -3.12 -22.43 -31.86
CA GLU A 97 -3.83 -23.62 -32.36
C GLU A 97 -4.98 -23.22 -33.28
N LEU A 98 -5.76 -22.18 -32.93
CA LEU A 98 -6.81 -21.62 -33.78
C LEU A 98 -6.26 -21.04 -35.09
N VAL A 99 -5.13 -20.34 -35.04
CA VAL A 99 -4.45 -19.80 -36.23
C VAL A 99 -3.92 -20.92 -37.13
N LEU A 100 -3.41 -22.01 -36.56
CA LEU A 100 -2.93 -23.17 -37.32
C LEU A 100 -4.09 -23.95 -37.96
N GLU A 101 -5.21 -24.12 -37.28
CA GLU A 101 -6.42 -24.76 -37.83
C GLU A 101 -7.00 -23.93 -38.99
N LEU A 102 -7.16 -22.62 -38.81
CA LEU A 102 -7.65 -21.72 -39.86
C LEU A 102 -6.65 -21.55 -41.02
N GLY A 103 -5.35 -21.57 -40.73
CA GLY A 103 -4.29 -21.55 -41.74
C GLY A 103 -4.26 -22.82 -42.59
N GLY A 104 -4.51 -23.99 -41.98
CA GLY A 104 -4.62 -25.27 -42.67
C GLY A 104 -5.83 -25.35 -43.60
N GLU A 105 -6.98 -24.84 -43.19
CA GLU A 105 -8.16 -24.78 -44.07
C GLU A 105 -7.98 -23.81 -45.25
N ALA A 106 -7.29 -22.68 -45.04
CA ALA A 106 -6.99 -21.71 -46.09
C ALA A 106 -6.01 -22.27 -47.14
N GLU A 107 -5.05 -23.10 -46.75
CA GLU A 107 -4.11 -23.74 -47.67
C GLU A 107 -4.79 -24.86 -48.50
N ILE A 108 -5.69 -25.63 -47.89
CA ILE A 108 -6.48 -26.69 -48.57
C ILE A 108 -7.47 -26.07 -49.58
N LEU A 109 -8.13 -24.96 -49.26
CA LEU A 109 -9.02 -24.26 -50.20
C LEU A 109 -8.25 -23.58 -51.34
N GLY A 110 -7.03 -23.08 -51.07
CA GLY A 110 -6.15 -22.50 -52.09
C GLY A 110 -5.68 -23.52 -53.13
N GLU A 111 -5.33 -24.75 -52.73
CA GLU A 111 -4.93 -25.81 -53.66
C GLU A 111 -6.10 -26.34 -54.51
N GLU A 112 -7.32 -26.39 -53.95
CA GLU A 112 -8.50 -26.85 -54.69
C GLU A 112 -8.99 -25.80 -55.71
N GLU A 113 -8.81 -24.51 -55.42
CA GLU A 113 -9.11 -23.40 -56.34
C GLU A 113 -8.04 -23.26 -57.45
N ILE A 114 -6.77 -23.57 -57.18
CA ILE A 114 -5.71 -23.67 -58.20
C ILE A 114 -5.98 -24.83 -59.17
N ARG A 115 -6.51 -25.97 -58.69
CA ARG A 115 -6.93 -27.10 -59.55
C ARG A 115 -8.16 -26.77 -60.41
N ARG A 116 -9.13 -26.01 -59.89
CA ARG A 116 -10.33 -25.58 -60.64
C ARG A 116 -10.05 -24.40 -61.59
N GLY A 117 -9.08 -23.54 -61.27
CA GLY A 117 -8.68 -22.37 -62.06
C GLY A 117 -7.89 -22.69 -63.32
N SER A 118 -7.11 -23.79 -63.34
CA SER A 118 -6.30 -24.18 -64.51
C SER A 118 -7.12 -24.69 -65.70
N ALA A 119 -8.43 -24.96 -65.53
CA ALA A 119 -9.32 -25.40 -66.62
C ALA A 119 -10.01 -24.25 -67.37
N ARG A 120 -9.80 -22.98 -66.98
CA ARG A 120 -10.67 -21.88 -67.40
C ARG A 120 -9.99 -20.54 -67.69
N GLN A 121 -8.80 -20.50 -68.28
CA GLN A 121 -8.33 -19.23 -68.85
C GLN A 121 -7.25 -19.36 -69.94
N GLN A 122 -7.71 -19.72 -71.15
CA GLN A 122 -7.17 -19.12 -72.38
C GLN A 122 -8.30 -18.31 -73.02
N SER A 123 -8.38 -17.02 -72.71
CA SER A 123 -8.68 -15.94 -73.66
C SER A 123 -8.95 -14.64 -72.90
N GLY A 124 -8.62 -13.52 -73.52
CA GLY A 124 -9.31 -12.27 -73.27
C GLY A 124 -8.49 -11.19 -72.56
N ALA A 125 -7.70 -10.48 -73.36
CA ALA A 125 -7.12 -9.20 -73.05
C ALA A 125 -8.12 -8.15 -72.55
N SER A 126 -7.58 -7.16 -71.82
CA SER A 126 -7.72 -5.72 -72.09
C SER A 126 -8.36 -4.84 -71.00
N ARG A 127 -7.50 -3.95 -70.49
CA ARG A 127 -7.71 -2.52 -70.16
C ARG A 127 -8.26 -2.06 -68.80
N CYS A 128 -7.60 -0.97 -68.38
CA CYS A 128 -8.00 0.19 -67.57
C CYS A 128 -8.25 0.07 -66.05
N GLY A 129 -7.22 0.47 -65.31
CA GLY A 129 -7.21 1.51 -64.27
C GLY A 129 -8.48 1.81 -63.46
N ARG A 130 -8.36 1.68 -62.13
CA ARG A 130 -9.04 2.47 -61.11
C ARG A 130 -8.24 2.37 -59.79
N GLY A 131 -8.11 3.49 -59.08
CA GLY A 131 -7.27 3.67 -57.89
C GLY A 131 -7.72 2.84 -56.68
N PRO A 132 -7.03 2.98 -55.52
CA PRO A 132 -7.28 2.15 -54.35
C PRO A 132 -8.72 2.33 -53.86
N HIS A 133 -9.43 1.22 -53.70
CA HIS A 133 -10.77 1.19 -53.10
C HIS A 133 -10.73 1.64 -51.63
N PRO A 134 -11.74 2.39 -51.15
CA PRO A 134 -11.78 3.02 -49.81
C PRO A 134 -12.07 2.04 -48.66
N ASN A 135 -11.80 0.75 -48.83
CA ASN A 135 -12.13 -0.29 -47.82
C ASN A 135 -10.94 -0.72 -46.95
N SER A 136 -9.74 -0.18 -47.17
CA SER A 136 -8.58 -0.43 -46.27
C SER A 136 -8.60 0.44 -45.00
N LEU A 137 -9.46 1.46 -44.93
CA LEU A 137 -9.61 2.31 -43.74
C LEU A 137 -10.72 1.83 -42.79
N ILE A 138 -11.61 0.94 -43.21
CA ILE A 138 -12.77 0.50 -42.41
C ILE A 138 -12.45 -0.75 -41.56
N LEU A 139 -11.40 -1.51 -41.88
CA LEU A 139 -10.99 -2.69 -41.10
C LEU A 139 -9.95 -2.40 -40.00
N ALA A 140 -9.41 -1.18 -39.93
CA ALA A 140 -8.53 -0.74 -38.84
C ALA A 140 -9.30 -0.22 -37.61
N GLU A 141 -10.61 -0.01 -37.73
CA GLU A 141 -11.51 0.41 -36.64
C GLU A 141 -12.49 -0.72 -36.23
N ALA A 142 -12.05 -1.97 -36.31
CA ALA A 142 -12.79 -3.09 -35.73
C ALA A 142 -12.75 -2.99 -34.19
N GLY A 143 -13.66 -2.20 -33.63
CA GLY A 143 -14.25 -2.36 -32.30
C GLY A 143 -13.30 -2.41 -31.09
N MET A 144 -12.41 -1.43 -30.90
CA MET A 144 -11.76 -1.27 -29.59
C MET A 144 -12.81 -0.94 -28.52
N HIS A 145 -12.91 -1.79 -27.50
CA HIS A 145 -13.80 -1.57 -26.35
C HIS A 145 -13.30 -0.37 -25.53
N HIS A 146 -14.05 0.72 -25.54
CA HIS A 146 -13.75 1.91 -24.75
C HIS A 146 -14.37 1.80 -23.36
N PHE A 147 -13.60 2.08 -22.32
CA PHE A 147 -14.11 2.10 -20.96
C PHE A 147 -14.90 3.41 -20.71
N ASN A 148 -15.98 3.30 -19.92
CA ASN A 148 -16.89 4.42 -19.66
C ASN A 148 -16.19 5.70 -19.14
N HIS A 149 -15.14 5.54 -18.35
CA HIS A 149 -14.41 6.65 -17.76
C HIS A 149 -13.58 7.44 -18.77
N GLU A 150 -13.14 6.82 -19.87
CA GLU A 150 -12.32 7.47 -20.90
C GLU A 150 -13.07 8.60 -21.61
N ARG A 151 -14.41 8.57 -21.55
CA ARG A 151 -15.31 9.58 -22.10
C ARG A 151 -15.60 10.73 -21.12
N LEU A 152 -15.15 10.64 -19.87
CA LEU A 152 -15.38 11.68 -18.88
C LEU A 152 -14.33 12.79 -19.00
N ASP A 153 -14.78 14.03 -19.20
CA ASP A 153 -13.89 15.20 -19.25
C ASP A 153 -13.01 15.31 -17.99
N CYS A 154 -13.56 15.00 -16.81
CA CYS A 154 -12.80 15.02 -15.56
C CYS A 154 -11.67 13.99 -15.53
N TYR A 155 -11.86 12.82 -16.17
CA TYR A 155 -10.82 11.81 -16.29
C TYR A 155 -9.72 12.24 -17.26
N GLN A 156 -10.09 12.78 -18.42
CA GLN A 156 -9.13 13.26 -19.42
C GLN A 156 -8.25 14.38 -18.85
N VAL A 157 -8.86 15.38 -18.21
CA VAL A 157 -8.11 16.47 -17.56
C VAL A 157 -7.26 15.94 -16.40
N ALA A 158 -7.74 14.96 -15.63
CA ALA A 158 -6.94 14.34 -14.57
C ALA A 158 -5.71 13.64 -15.14
N ARG A 159 -5.85 12.90 -16.25
CA ARG A 159 -4.73 12.25 -16.93
C ARG A 159 -3.66 13.22 -17.37
N GLU A 160 -4.04 14.37 -17.94
CA GLU A 160 -3.09 15.42 -18.32
C GLU A 160 -2.26 15.90 -17.12
N VAL A 161 -2.89 16.10 -15.95
CA VAL A 161 -2.20 16.54 -14.74
C VAL A 161 -1.24 15.46 -14.22
N VAL A 162 -1.66 14.20 -14.23
CA VAL A 162 -0.82 13.08 -13.78
C VAL A 162 0.35 12.85 -14.75
N GLU A 163 0.12 12.93 -16.05
CA GLU A 163 1.17 12.83 -17.06
C GLU A 163 2.19 13.95 -16.91
N TRP A 164 1.74 15.19 -16.66
CA TRP A 164 2.63 16.27 -16.31
C TRP A 164 3.45 15.95 -15.04
N LEU A 165 2.80 15.50 -13.96
CA LEU A 165 3.48 15.15 -12.71
C LEU A 165 4.57 14.08 -12.92
N ASN A 166 4.29 13.07 -13.75
CA ASN A 166 5.23 11.98 -14.04
C ASN A 166 6.50 12.45 -14.76
N ASN A 167 6.45 13.60 -15.43
CA ASN A 167 7.60 14.22 -16.07
C ASN A 167 8.36 15.18 -15.14
N GLU A 168 7.81 15.51 -13.96
CA GLU A 168 8.46 16.39 -12.99
C GLU A 168 9.53 15.67 -12.16
N LYS A 169 10.58 16.41 -11.81
CA LYS A 169 11.66 15.93 -10.94
C LYS A 169 11.40 16.35 -9.50
N PHE A 170 11.05 15.40 -8.66
CA PHE A 170 10.84 15.64 -7.23
C PHE A 170 12.14 16.09 -6.53
N PRO A 171 12.06 17.04 -5.59
CA PRO A 171 13.22 17.51 -4.83
C PRO A 171 13.79 16.40 -3.93
N VAL A 172 15.12 16.37 -3.82
CA VAL A 172 15.84 15.43 -2.94
C VAL A 172 15.45 15.69 -1.48
N GLY A 173 15.32 14.62 -0.68
CA GLY A 173 14.98 14.71 0.74
C GLY A 173 13.49 14.87 1.05
N ARG A 174 12.61 14.73 0.05
CA ARG A 174 11.14 14.80 0.22
C ARG A 174 10.41 13.53 -0.24
N SER A 175 10.95 12.36 0.09
CA SER A 175 10.38 11.05 -0.29
C SER A 175 8.92 10.88 0.13
N ASN A 176 8.59 11.24 1.38
CA ASN A 176 7.23 11.09 1.92
C ASN A 176 6.23 11.96 1.16
N LEU A 177 6.60 13.20 0.83
CA LEU A 177 5.74 14.09 0.05
C LEU A 177 5.61 13.61 -1.40
N LYS A 178 6.68 13.07 -1.99
CA LYS A 178 6.61 12.43 -3.31
C LYS A 178 5.61 11.28 -3.30
N GLU A 179 5.73 10.37 -2.35
CA GLU A 179 4.84 9.22 -2.21
C GLU A 179 3.38 9.67 -2.03
N GLN A 180 3.13 10.63 -1.13
CA GLN A 180 1.79 11.16 -0.90
C GLN A 180 1.20 11.80 -2.17
N THR A 181 2.00 12.58 -2.90
CA THR A 181 1.57 13.22 -4.16
C THR A 181 1.20 12.18 -5.22
N LEU A 182 2.05 11.15 -5.40
CA LEU A 182 1.80 10.06 -6.34
C LEU A 182 0.54 9.28 -5.96
N ARG A 183 0.38 8.91 -4.68
CA ARG A 183 -0.81 8.19 -4.19
C ARG A 183 -2.09 9.00 -4.38
N ALA A 184 -2.07 10.30 -4.10
CA ALA A 184 -3.23 11.16 -4.33
C ALA A 184 -3.58 11.23 -5.84
N SER A 185 -2.56 11.32 -6.70
CA SER A 185 -2.72 11.38 -8.16
C SER A 185 -3.28 10.08 -8.75
N GLU A 186 -2.81 8.93 -8.28
CA GLU A 186 -3.28 7.60 -8.69
C GLU A 186 -4.70 7.36 -8.17
N SER A 187 -4.95 7.68 -6.89
CA SER A 187 -6.27 7.57 -6.27
C SER A 187 -7.32 8.39 -6.99
N LEU A 188 -6.97 9.60 -7.47
CA LEU A 188 -7.84 10.42 -8.29
C LEU A 188 -8.28 9.69 -9.55
N LEU A 189 -7.34 9.20 -10.36
CA LEU A 189 -7.65 8.50 -11.62
C LEU A 189 -8.46 7.22 -11.38
N LEU A 190 -8.01 6.39 -10.43
CA LEU A 190 -8.62 5.10 -10.15
C LEU A 190 -10.05 5.26 -9.63
N ASN A 191 -10.34 6.23 -8.76
CA ASN A 191 -11.69 6.44 -8.27
C ASN A 191 -12.62 7.08 -9.31
N ILE A 192 -12.11 7.89 -10.25
CA ILE A 192 -12.92 8.33 -11.38
C ILE A 192 -13.28 7.14 -12.27
N ALA A 193 -12.30 6.28 -12.56
CA ALA A 193 -12.51 5.08 -13.38
C ALA A 193 -13.53 4.13 -12.77
N GLU A 194 -13.38 3.85 -11.48
CA GLU A 194 -14.28 3.00 -10.70
C GLU A 194 -15.67 3.61 -10.57
N GLY A 195 -15.78 4.91 -10.28
CA GLY A 195 -17.08 5.59 -10.23
C GLY A 195 -17.82 5.49 -11.57
N ALA A 196 -17.13 5.60 -12.69
CA ALA A 196 -17.74 5.51 -14.01
C ALA A 196 -18.31 4.13 -14.36
N SER A 197 -17.76 3.05 -13.80
CA SER A 197 -18.21 1.66 -14.01
C SER A 197 -19.37 1.27 -13.06
N ARG A 198 -19.62 2.06 -12.02
CA ARG A 198 -20.62 1.79 -10.98
C ARG A 198 -21.92 2.58 -11.20
N VAL A 199 -22.95 2.20 -10.44
CA VAL A 199 -24.28 2.85 -10.40
C VAL A 199 -24.71 3.18 -8.97
N GLY A 200 -25.67 4.09 -8.82
CA GLY A 200 -26.29 4.43 -7.53
C GLY A 200 -25.31 5.01 -6.50
N GLN A 201 -25.46 4.61 -5.24
CA GLN A 201 -24.67 5.17 -4.12
C GLN A 201 -23.17 4.85 -4.21
N SER A 202 -22.81 3.69 -4.77
CA SER A 202 -21.40 3.30 -4.97
C SER A 202 -20.70 4.25 -5.95
N ARG A 203 -21.36 4.59 -7.07
CA ARG A 203 -20.86 5.60 -8.03
C ARG A 203 -20.56 6.94 -7.36
N ALA A 204 -21.54 7.49 -6.63
CA ALA A 204 -21.39 8.77 -5.94
C ALA A 204 -20.31 8.72 -4.85
N HIS A 205 -20.13 7.58 -4.18
CA HIS A 205 -19.08 7.40 -3.19
C HIS A 205 -17.68 7.49 -3.82
N HIS A 206 -17.43 6.80 -4.93
CA HIS A 206 -16.14 6.88 -5.63
C HIS A 206 -15.85 8.28 -6.15
N PHE A 207 -16.83 9.00 -6.71
CA PHE A 207 -16.60 10.38 -7.13
C PHE A 207 -16.32 11.34 -5.97
N ARG A 208 -16.89 11.11 -4.79
CA ARG A 208 -16.51 11.86 -3.57
C ARG A 208 -15.09 11.56 -3.13
N ILE A 209 -14.64 10.30 -3.21
CA ILE A 209 -13.24 9.95 -2.93
C ILE A 209 -12.33 10.65 -3.93
N ALA A 210 -12.62 10.56 -5.23
CA ALA A 210 -11.87 11.26 -6.28
C ALA A 210 -11.79 12.76 -6.02
N LEU A 211 -12.88 13.39 -5.58
CA LEU A 211 -12.90 14.80 -5.21
C LEU A 211 -11.94 15.10 -4.04
N GLY A 212 -11.93 14.25 -3.01
CA GLY A 212 -10.97 14.33 -1.91
C GLY A 212 -9.52 14.20 -2.38
N SER A 213 -9.24 13.20 -3.23
CA SER A 213 -7.91 12.98 -3.81
C SER A 213 -7.45 14.16 -4.67
N ALA A 214 -8.34 14.80 -5.43
CA ALA A 214 -8.01 16.00 -6.19
C ALA A 214 -7.63 17.18 -5.27
N ALA A 215 -8.34 17.35 -4.15
CA ALA A 215 -8.03 18.39 -3.17
C ALA A 215 -6.69 18.13 -2.46
N GLU A 216 -6.43 16.89 -2.05
CA GLU A 216 -5.15 16.49 -1.46
C GLU A 216 -4.00 16.68 -2.45
N PHE A 217 -4.16 16.23 -3.69
CA PHE A 217 -3.14 16.42 -4.73
C PHE A 217 -2.87 17.91 -4.97
N CYS A 218 -3.90 18.75 -5.01
CA CYS A 218 -3.75 20.20 -5.14
C CYS A 218 -2.93 20.80 -3.99
N ALA A 219 -3.16 20.36 -2.75
CA ALA A 219 -2.42 20.80 -1.58
C ALA A 219 -0.97 20.27 -1.58
N CYS A 220 -0.72 19.05 -2.04
CA CYS A 220 0.64 18.54 -2.22
C CYS A 220 1.46 19.43 -3.17
N LEU A 221 0.85 19.96 -4.23
CA LEU A 221 1.51 20.88 -5.16
C LEU A 221 1.90 22.21 -4.48
N ASP A 222 1.17 22.69 -3.46
CA ASP A 222 1.58 23.89 -2.72
C ASP A 222 2.96 23.71 -2.06
N LEU A 223 3.25 22.49 -1.61
CA LEU A 223 4.48 22.12 -0.92
C LEU A 223 5.67 21.85 -1.86
N LEU A 224 5.42 21.69 -3.17
CA LEU A 224 6.44 21.30 -4.15
C LEU A 224 6.92 22.49 -5.01
N PRO A 225 8.21 22.55 -5.38
CA PRO A 225 8.78 23.66 -6.14
C PRO A 225 8.64 23.47 -7.67
N PHE A 226 7.58 22.79 -8.15
CA PHE A 226 7.39 22.54 -9.57
C PHE A 226 7.03 23.80 -10.35
N GLN A 227 7.54 23.89 -11.59
CA GLN A 227 7.16 24.94 -12.53
C GLN A 227 5.73 24.69 -13.01
N ASN A 228 4.98 25.74 -13.35
CA ASN A 228 3.59 25.64 -13.86
C ASN A 228 2.58 24.94 -12.93
N LYS A 229 2.92 24.68 -11.66
CA LYS A 229 2.02 24.02 -10.70
C LYS A 229 0.67 24.73 -10.53
N VAL A 230 0.63 26.05 -10.68
CA VAL A 230 -0.60 26.85 -10.57
C VAL A 230 -1.61 26.49 -11.67
N GLU A 231 -1.15 26.24 -12.89
CA GLU A 231 -2.01 25.80 -13.99
C GLU A 231 -2.61 24.43 -13.70
N GLN A 232 -1.79 23.53 -13.17
CA GLN A 232 -2.20 22.17 -12.82
C GLN A 232 -3.16 22.16 -11.63
N GLN A 233 -2.94 23.02 -10.65
CA GLN A 233 -3.90 23.28 -9.57
C GLN A 233 -5.23 23.84 -10.11
N ASN A 234 -5.22 24.68 -11.14
CA ASN A 234 -6.46 25.13 -11.78
C ASN A 234 -7.18 23.98 -12.50
N LYS A 235 -6.44 23.08 -13.16
CA LYS A 235 -7.01 21.83 -13.71
C LYS A 235 -7.62 20.97 -12.61
N LEU A 236 -6.94 20.78 -11.46
CA LEU A 236 -7.47 20.05 -10.31
C LEU A 236 -8.74 20.69 -9.72
N ARG A 237 -8.80 22.02 -9.62
CA ARG A 237 -10.04 22.73 -9.21
C ARG A 237 -11.17 22.51 -10.20
N ARG A 238 -10.87 22.53 -11.51
CA ARG A 238 -11.85 22.26 -12.57
C ARG A 238 -12.35 20.81 -12.49
N ILE A 239 -11.47 19.84 -12.25
CA ILE A 239 -11.82 18.44 -11.98
C ILE A 239 -12.76 18.35 -10.79
N GLY A 240 -12.44 19.00 -9.67
CA GLY A 240 -13.31 19.02 -8.49
C GLY A 240 -14.71 19.60 -8.79
N ALA A 241 -14.79 20.65 -9.59
CA ALA A 241 -16.07 21.24 -10.03
C ALA A 241 -16.87 20.35 -11.01
N MET A 242 -16.20 19.47 -11.77
CA MET A 242 -16.85 18.47 -12.60
C MET A 242 -17.35 17.29 -11.75
N LEU A 243 -16.53 16.79 -10.84
CA LEU A 243 -16.87 15.68 -9.95
C LEU A 243 -18.02 16.00 -9.00
N SER A 244 -18.14 17.25 -8.54
CA SER A 244 -19.26 17.66 -7.67
C SER A 244 -20.63 17.64 -8.36
N LYS A 245 -20.67 17.46 -9.69
CA LYS A 245 -21.90 17.39 -10.49
C LYS A 245 -22.26 15.97 -10.94
N LEU A 246 -21.40 14.98 -10.66
CA LEU A 246 -21.55 13.57 -11.08
C LEU A 246 -22.05 12.68 -9.94
#